data_AF-A0A6P0XRE0-F1
#
_entry.id   AF-A0A6P0XRE0-F1
#
_cell.length_a   1.000
_cell.length_b   1.000
_cell.length_c   1.000
_cell.angle_alpha   90.00
_cell.angle_beta   90.00
_cell.angle_gamma   90.00
#
_symmetry.space_group_name_H-M   'P 1'
#
loop_
_entity.id
_entity.type
_entity.pdbx_description
1 polymer ?
#
loop_
_entity_poly.entity_id
_entity_poly.type
_entity_poly.pdbx_seq_one_letter_code
_entity_poly.pdbx_strand_id
1 'polypeptide(L)' 'MDIILKPEQEKLILAKVNSGRYTTVDEVIAEALQLLDKRDKHYQIASSKFLIPPDFPSWEGLGVG' A
#
# COMPACT_ATOMS: atom_id res chain seq x y z
N MET A 1 17.92 6.87 10.08
CA MET A 1 16.57 6.83 10.67
C MET A 1 16.29 5.38 10.96
N ASP A 2 16.04 5.04 12.22
CA ASP A 2 15.79 3.67 12.63
C ASP A 2 14.30 3.38 12.57
N ILE A 3 13.93 2.36 11.81
CA ILE A 3 12.55 1.93 11.63
C ILE A 3 12.47 0.50 12.16
N ILE A 4 11.66 0.29 13.19
CA ILE A 4 11.47 -1.04 13.77
C ILE A 4 10.41 -1.75 12.94
N LEU A 5 10.85 -2.73 12.16
CA LEU A 5 9.97 -3.61 11.41
C LEU A 5 9.45 -4.72 12.30
N LYS A 6 8.20 -5.14 12.07
CA LYS A 6 7.68 -6.35 12.71
C LYS A 6 8.37 -7.58 12.12
N PRO A 7 8.53 -8.67 12.90
CA PRO A 7 9.18 -9.90 12.42
C PRO A 7 8.54 -10.47 11.14
N GLU A 8 7.22 -10.30 10.98
CA GLU A 8 6.49 -10.74 9.79
C GLU A 8 6.88 -9.92 8.55
N GLN A 9 7.10 -8.61 8.71
CA GLN A 9 7.51 -7.72 7.62
C GLN A 9 8.96 -8.02 7.21
N GLU A 10 9.83 -8.23 8.19
CA GLU A 10 11.23 -8.61 7.95
C GLU A 10 11.33 -9.91 7.14
N LYS A 11 10.56 -10.94 7.51
CA LYS A 11 10.52 -12.21 6.74
C LYS A 11 10.09 -12.00 5.28
N LEU A 12 9.10 -11.14 5.05
CA LEU A 12 8.65 -10.84 3.69
C LEU A 12 9.74 -10.10 2.90
N ILE A 13 10.41 -9.14 3.51
CA ILE A 13 11.49 -8.39 2.86
C ILE A 13 12.66 -9.32 2.55
N LEU A 14 13.09 -10.14 3.51
CA LEU A 14 14.15 -11.13 3.30
C LEU A 14 13.79 -12.16 2.23
N ALA A 15 12.53 -12.60 2.15
CA ALA A 15 12.09 -13.49 1.07
C ALA A 15 12.19 -12.82 -0.31
N LYS A 16 11.95 -11.50 -0.41
CA LYS A 16 12.11 -10.75 -1.65
C LYS A 16 13.57 -10.55 -2.03
N VAL A 17 14.45 -10.29 -1.08
CA VAL A 17 15.91 -10.24 -1.32
C VAL A 17 16.42 -11.62 -1.76
N ASN A 18 16.03 -12.69 -1.06
CA ASN A 18 16.41 -14.07 -1.42
C ASN A 18 15.86 -14.54 -2.77
N SER A 19 14.82 -13.89 -3.30
CA SER A 19 14.32 -14.19 -4.65
C SER A 19 15.27 -13.73 -5.75
N GLY A 20 16.34 -12.98 -5.41
CA GLY A 20 17.32 -12.44 -6.35
C GLY A 20 16.82 -11.23 -7.13
N ARG A 21 15.56 -10.81 -6.90
CA ARG A 21 14.96 -9.63 -7.54
C ARG A 21 15.43 -8.31 -6.92
N TYR A 22 15.94 -8.36 -5.70
CA TYR A 22 16.42 -7.21 -4.94
C TYR A 22 17.74 -7.56 -4.28
N THR A 23 18.68 -6.64 -4.32
CA THR A 23 20.04 -6.82 -3.78
C THR A 23 20.08 -6.51 -2.30
N THR A 24 19.22 -5.59 -1.84
CA THR A 24 19.21 -5.09 -0.46
C THR A 24 17.79 -4.94 0.08
N VAL A 25 17.68 -4.90 1.40
CA VAL A 25 16.43 -4.58 2.13
C VAL A 25 15.93 -3.19 1.73
N ASP A 26 16.84 -2.22 1.59
CA ASP A 26 16.50 -0.84 1.21
C ASP A 26 15.84 -0.76 -0.18
N GLU A 27 16.29 -1.54 -1.16
CA GLU A 27 15.65 -1.57 -2.49
C GLU A 27 14.20 -2.07 -2.42
N VAL A 28 13.94 -3.11 -1.61
CA VAL A 28 12.58 -3.63 -1.40
C VAL A 28 11.69 -2.57 -0.77
N ILE A 29 12.21 -1.87 0.26
CA ILE A 29 11.47 -0.81 0.95
C ILE A 29 11.21 0.37 0.01
N ALA A 30 12.21 0.80 -0.76
CA ALA A 30 12.07 1.88 -1.72
C ALA A 30 11.00 1.59 -2.78
N GLU A 31 10.96 0.37 -3.34
CA GLU A 31 9.92 0.00 -4.30
C GLU A 31 8.54 -0.09 -3.65
N ALA A 32 8.44 -0.64 -2.43
CA ALA A 32 7.18 -0.67 -1.68
C ALA A 32 6.62 0.75 -1.46
N LEU A 33 7.47 1.71 -1.08
CA LEU A 33 7.09 3.11 -0.91
C LEU A 33 6.72 3.77 -2.24
N GLN A 34 7.43 3.48 -3.34
CA GLN A 34 7.05 3.98 -4.66
C GLN A 34 5.69 3.44 -5.13
N LEU A 35 5.37 2.18 -4.84
CA LEU A 35 4.07 1.60 -5.15
C LEU A 35 2.94 2.25 -4.34
N LEU A 36 3.19 2.54 -3.07
CA LEU A 36 2.26 3.29 -2.22
C LEU A 36 2.04 4.71 -2.74
N ASP A 37 3.11 5.43 -3.07
CA ASP A 37 3.02 6.79 -3.62
C ASP A 37 2.30 6.84 -4.98
N LYS A 38 2.53 5.85 -5.85
CA LYS A 38 1.76 5.70 -7.10
C LYS A 38 0.27 5.52 -6.82
N ARG A 39 -0.08 4.65 -5.86
CA ARG A 39 -1.46 4.41 -5.46
C ARG A 39 -2.10 5.69 -4.91
N ASP A 40 -1.40 6.42 -4.06
CA ASP A 40 -1.90 7.67 -3.47
C ASP A 40 -2.07 8.78 -4.52
N LYS A 41 -1.21 8.82 -5.54
CA LYS A 41 -1.38 9.70 -6.71
C LYS A 41 -2.62 9.35 -7.54
N HIS A 42 -2.95 8.06 -7.67
CA HIS A 42 -4.21 7.64 -8.30
C HIS A 42 -5.44 8.10 -7.50
N TYR A 43 -5.37 8.10 -6.16
CA TYR A 43 -6.44 8.61 -5.30
C TYR A 43 -6.63 10.13 -5.41
N GLN A 44 -5.55 10.90 -5.60
CA GLN A 44 -5.65 12.36 -5.76
C GLN A 44 -6.35 12.78 -7.07
N ILE A 45 -6.17 12.02 -8.16
CA ILE A 45 -6.77 12.31 -9.48
C ILE A 45 -8.27 11.92 -9.53
N ALA A 46 -8.68 10.94 -8.71
CA ALA A 46 -10.07 10.47 -8.66
C ALA A 46 -11.03 11.43 -7.93
N SER A 47 -10.50 12.44 -7.21
CA SER A 47 -11.30 13.43 -6.49
C SER A 47 -12.16 14.34 -7.39
N SER A 48 -11.84 14.44 -8.69
CA SER A 48 -12.53 15.35 -9.60
C SER A 48 -13.65 14.71 -10.44
N LYS A 49 -13.91 13.39 -10.31
CA LYS A 49 -15.01 12.74 -11.06
C LYS A 49 -15.50 11.45 -10.38
N PHE A 50 -16.21 11.61 -9.27
CA PHE A 50 -17.09 10.62 -8.60
C PHE A 50 -16.44 9.28 -8.16
N LEU A 51 -16.38 9.08 -6.83
CA LEU A 51 -15.71 7.99 -6.12
C LEU A 51 -16.70 6.96 -5.55
N ILE A 52 -16.36 5.66 -5.63
CA ILE A 52 -16.61 4.70 -4.53
C ILE A 52 -15.36 3.81 -4.38
N PRO A 53 -14.71 3.76 -3.19
CA PRO A 53 -13.68 2.77 -2.88
C PRO A 53 -14.25 1.33 -2.87
N PRO A 54 -13.49 0.28 -3.26
CA PRO A 54 -13.96 -1.11 -3.20
C PRO A 54 -14.25 -1.59 -1.76
N ASP A 55 -13.74 -0.88 -0.76
CA ASP A 55 -13.82 -1.12 0.67
C ASP A 55 -14.80 -0.17 1.40
N PHE A 56 -15.67 0.51 0.65
CA PHE A 56 -16.73 1.33 1.24
C PHE A 56 -17.79 0.42 1.91
N PRO A 57 -18.09 0.59 3.22
CA PRO A 57 -19.16 -0.16 3.86
C PRO A 57 -20.50 0.22 3.23
N SER A 58 -21.28 -0.82 2.86
CA SER A 58 -22.61 -0.69 2.24
C SER A 58 -23.48 0.33 2.98
N TRP A 59 -24.05 1.28 2.24
CA TRP A 59 -24.95 2.34 2.74
C TRP A 59 -26.37 1.83 3.05
N GLU A 60 -26.60 0.51 3.10
CA GLU A 60 -27.88 -0.12 3.46
C GLU A 60 -28.35 0.13 4.91
N GLY A 61 -27.63 0.92 5.71
CA GLY A 61 -28.00 1.29 7.08
C GLY A 61 -28.50 2.73 7.28
N LEU A 62 -28.41 3.60 6.27
CA LEU A 62 -28.92 4.97 6.37
C LEU A 62 -30.27 5.04 5.68
N GLY A 63 -31.33 4.81 6.45
CA GLY A 63 -32.71 4.99 6.01
C GLY A 63 -32.95 6.39 5.47
N VAL A 64 -32.82 6.55 4.16
CA VAL A 64 -33.37 7.67 3.41
C VAL A 64 -34.77 7.24 2.96
N GLY A 65 -35.77 7.65 3.74
CA GLY A 65 -37.18 7.62 3.37
C GLY A 65 -37.55 8.75 2.42
#